data_AF-A0A2D5W3H1-F1
#
_entry.id   AF-A0A2D5W3H1-F1
#
_cell.length_a   1.000
_cell.length_b   1.000
_cell.length_c   1.000
_cell.angle_alpha   90.00
_cell.angle_beta   90.00
_cell.angle_gamma   90.00
#
_symmetry.space_group_name_H-M   'P 1'
#
loop_
_entity.id
_entity.type
_entity.pdbx_description
1 polymer ?
#
loop_
_entity_poly.entity_id
_entity_poly.type
_entity_poly.pdbx_seq_one_letter_code
_entity_poly.pdbx_strand_id
1 'polypeptide(L)'
;MNDIAIMPPLASPSHPPHYRKAEVMVYGMTQAEEAEFRSCERVISRGAKDFYPVGRALARIQSARLYRVHYATFTDYCQDRWGFSRIRAYQLISASERYELLKGVDGIPLPKNESQLRALMKVPEQDIEQVWRDFISGHGKGDVRAKHVETFVKERYGNLPRRKRGRGKGGKQCENLSVHLGMVFEMANLIRELNIVVEDAAENEHVVDISRRLKDCADKLQQSHCED
;
A
#
# COMPACT_ATOMS: atom_id res chain seq x y z
N MET A 1 55.26 -2.46 -22.25
CA MET A 1 53.93 -2.81 -22.78
C MET A 1 53.60 -4.21 -22.28
N ASN A 2 52.78 -4.47 -21.27
CA ASN A 2 52.02 -3.67 -20.32
C ASN A 2 52.06 -4.42 -18.99
N ASP A 3 52.18 -3.66 -17.91
CA ASP A 3 52.02 -4.07 -16.53
C ASP A 3 50.56 -4.42 -16.17
N ILE A 4 50.43 -5.00 -14.97
CA ILE A 4 49.39 -4.78 -13.95
C ILE A 4 48.42 -5.94 -13.63
N ALA A 5 48.64 -6.45 -12.41
CA ALA A 5 47.69 -6.93 -11.39
C ALA A 5 47.13 -8.35 -11.45
N ILE A 6 47.85 -9.20 -10.72
CA ILE A 6 47.33 -10.20 -9.78
C ILE A 6 46.11 -9.63 -9.04
N MET A 7 44.95 -10.27 -9.20
CA MET A 7 43.72 -9.93 -8.50
C MET A 7 43.68 -10.66 -7.13
N PRO A 8 43.32 -9.99 -6.01
CA PRO A 8 43.29 -10.60 -4.68
C PRO A 8 42.09 -11.55 -4.51
N PRO A 9 42.12 -12.50 -3.54
CA PRO A 9 41.07 -13.49 -3.37
C PRO A 9 39.76 -12.82 -2.91
N LEU A 10 38.66 -13.20 -3.56
CA LEU A 10 37.31 -12.76 -3.23
C LEU A 10 36.96 -13.15 -1.78
N ALA A 11 36.97 -12.17 -0.88
CA ALA A 11 36.39 -12.31 0.44
C ALA A 11 34.89 -12.61 0.30
N SER A 12 34.43 -13.69 0.95
CA SER A 12 33.03 -14.10 0.98
C SER A 12 32.18 -13.12 1.79
N PRO A 13 31.07 -12.58 1.26
CA PRO A 13 30.04 -11.96 2.08
C PRO A 13 29.03 -13.01 2.57
N SER A 14 28.92 -13.09 3.89
CA SER A 14 28.18 -14.05 4.70
C SER A 14 26.67 -13.78 4.81
N HIS A 15 25.93 -13.65 3.71
CA HIS A 15 24.46 -13.61 3.74
C HIS A 15 23.83 -14.44 2.60
N PRO A 16 22.85 -15.32 2.89
CA PRO A 16 22.27 -16.19 1.89
C PRO A 16 21.50 -15.37 0.83
N PRO A 17 21.59 -15.75 -0.46
CA PRO A 17 20.96 -15.01 -1.54
C PRO A 17 19.44 -15.23 -1.48
N HIS A 18 18.68 -14.24 -1.03
CA HIS A 18 17.24 -14.29 -1.18
C HIS A 18 16.84 -13.83 -2.59
N TYR A 19 16.21 -14.76 -3.29
CA TYR A 19 15.70 -14.76 -4.66
C TYR A 19 16.72 -14.96 -5.79
N ARG A 20 16.73 -16.22 -6.25
CA ARG A 20 17.46 -16.81 -7.37
C ARG A 20 17.25 -16.00 -8.66
N LYS A 21 18.30 -15.28 -9.05
CA LYS A 21 18.47 -14.50 -10.30
C LYS A 21 18.40 -15.32 -11.61
N ALA A 22 18.11 -16.61 -11.57
CA ALA A 22 18.42 -17.54 -12.67
C ALA A 22 17.21 -18.01 -13.51
N GLU A 23 15.96 -17.67 -13.16
CA GLU A 23 14.77 -18.10 -13.92
C GLU A 23 14.02 -16.96 -14.64
N VAL A 24 14.44 -15.71 -14.47
CA VAL A 24 13.82 -14.55 -15.15
C VAL A 24 14.83 -13.87 -16.07
N MET A 25 15.34 -14.62 -17.05
CA MET A 25 16.26 -14.12 -18.09
C MET A 25 15.84 -14.67 -19.46
N VAL A 26 14.60 -14.38 -19.91
CA VAL A 26 14.22 -14.64 -21.33
C VAL A 26 13.47 -13.50 -22.03
N TYR A 27 12.83 -12.53 -21.36
CA TYR A 27 12.23 -11.39 -22.10
C TYR A 27 12.43 -10.05 -21.38
N GLY A 28 13.19 -9.15 -22.01
CA GLY A 28 13.20 -7.73 -21.68
C GLY A 28 11.81 -7.11 -21.83
N MET A 29 11.63 -5.91 -21.30
CA MET A 29 10.37 -5.17 -21.39
C MET A 29 9.92 -5.00 -22.85
N THR A 30 8.66 -5.30 -23.15
CA THR A 30 8.10 -5.14 -24.50
C THR A 30 8.01 -3.66 -24.87
N GLN A 31 7.94 -3.36 -26.17
CA GLN A 31 7.75 -1.96 -26.63
C GLN A 31 6.46 -1.33 -26.06
N ALA A 32 5.41 -2.13 -25.87
CA ALA A 32 4.15 -1.68 -25.28
C ALA A 32 4.33 -1.32 -23.80
N GLU A 33 5.00 -2.17 -23.03
CA GLU A 33 5.32 -1.88 -21.62
C GLU A 33 6.22 -0.65 -21.50
N GLU A 34 7.24 -0.50 -22.35
CA GLU A 34 8.14 0.66 -22.35
C GLU A 34 7.36 1.96 -22.65
N ALA A 35 6.43 1.91 -23.61
CA ALA A 35 5.55 3.04 -23.91
C ALA A 35 4.63 3.36 -22.71
N GLU A 36 4.10 2.34 -22.04
CA GLU A 36 3.28 2.49 -20.84
C GLU A 36 4.07 3.09 -19.67
N PHE A 37 5.29 2.60 -19.44
CA PHE A 37 6.19 3.12 -18.41
C PHE A 37 6.48 4.61 -18.63
N ARG A 38 6.84 5.00 -19.86
CA ARG A 38 7.05 6.41 -20.24
C ARG A 38 5.79 7.25 -20.08
N SER A 39 4.61 6.69 -20.38
CA SER A 39 3.33 7.38 -20.17
C SER A 39 3.11 7.67 -18.69
N CYS A 40 3.33 6.66 -17.83
CA CYS A 40 3.22 6.81 -16.38
C CYS A 40 4.24 7.82 -15.84
N GLU A 41 5.50 7.76 -16.27
CA GLU A 41 6.52 8.74 -15.87
C GLU A 41 6.14 10.17 -16.27
N ARG A 42 5.53 10.35 -17.44
CA ARG A 42 5.03 11.65 -17.89
C ARG A 42 3.91 12.17 -16.99
N VAL A 43 3.00 11.29 -16.56
CA VAL A 43 1.94 11.64 -15.59
C VAL A 43 2.55 12.08 -14.27
N ILE A 44 3.53 11.32 -13.75
CA ILE A 44 4.21 11.65 -12.48
C ILE A 44 4.94 12.99 -12.58
N SER A 45 5.66 13.23 -13.67
CA SER A 45 6.39 14.47 -13.91
C SER A 45 5.48 15.70 -14.01
N ARG A 46 4.33 15.58 -14.69
CA ARG A 46 3.35 16.68 -14.81
C ARG A 46 2.56 16.90 -13.53
N GLY A 47 2.28 15.82 -12.81
CA GLY A 47 1.36 15.78 -11.67
C GLY A 47 2.00 16.00 -10.31
N ALA A 48 3.24 16.50 -10.19
CA ALA A 48 3.94 16.59 -8.90
C ALA A 48 3.15 17.29 -7.77
N LYS A 49 2.16 18.14 -8.12
CA LYS A 49 1.25 18.80 -7.17
C LYS A 49 -0.03 17.99 -6.86
N ASP A 50 -0.47 17.14 -7.77
CA ASP A 50 -1.71 16.38 -7.68
C ASP A 50 -1.42 14.92 -7.29
N PHE A 51 -1.74 14.57 -6.05
CA PHE A 51 -1.45 13.24 -5.51
C PHE A 51 -2.16 12.09 -6.24
N TYR A 52 -3.37 12.35 -6.76
CA TYR A 52 -4.22 11.32 -7.38
C TYR A 52 -3.64 10.75 -8.69
N PRO A 53 -3.34 11.56 -9.74
CA PRO A 53 -2.74 11.03 -10.96
C PRO A 53 -1.36 10.41 -10.72
N VAL A 54 -0.58 10.99 -9.78
CA VAL A 54 0.73 10.44 -9.39
C VAL A 54 0.58 9.07 -8.75
N GLY A 55 -0.32 8.93 -7.76
CA GLY A 55 -0.56 7.67 -7.07
C GLY A 55 -1.04 6.58 -8.01
N ARG A 56 -1.96 6.90 -8.94
CA ARG A 56 -2.44 5.99 -9.99
C ARG A 56 -1.32 5.50 -10.90
N ALA A 57 -0.46 6.40 -11.35
CA ALA A 57 0.68 6.06 -12.19
C ALA A 57 1.70 5.19 -11.44
N LEU A 58 2.01 5.52 -10.18
CA LEU A 58 2.88 4.71 -9.33
C LEU A 58 2.31 3.31 -9.09
N ALA A 59 1.01 3.20 -8.83
CA ALA A 59 0.32 1.93 -8.65
C ALA A 59 0.43 1.05 -9.91
N ARG A 60 0.26 1.66 -11.10
CA ARG A 60 0.40 0.95 -12.37
C ARG A 60 1.83 0.47 -12.61
N ILE A 61 2.82 1.31 -12.36
CA ILE A 61 4.24 0.94 -12.47
C ILE A 61 4.60 -0.20 -11.53
N GLN A 62 4.07 -0.18 -10.30
CA GLN A 62 4.32 -1.21 -9.30
C GLN A 62 3.69 -2.54 -9.71
N SER A 63 2.39 -2.56 -10.03
CA SER A 63 1.63 -3.79 -10.29
C SER A 63 2.10 -4.51 -11.56
N ALA A 64 2.38 -3.75 -12.63
CA ALA A 64 2.94 -4.30 -13.87
C ALA A 64 4.48 -4.45 -13.83
N ARG A 65 5.11 -4.14 -12.69
CA ARG A 65 6.57 -4.19 -12.49
C ARG A 65 7.35 -3.51 -13.63
N LEU A 66 6.87 -2.34 -14.08
CA LEU A 66 7.43 -1.64 -15.24
C LEU A 66 8.86 -1.10 -14.98
N TYR A 67 9.26 -1.02 -13.72
CA TYR A 67 10.61 -0.60 -13.33
C TYR A 67 11.69 -1.68 -13.49
N ARG A 68 11.31 -2.95 -13.72
CA ARG A 68 12.17 -4.14 -13.54
C ARG A 68 13.43 -4.20 -14.42
N VAL A 69 13.44 -3.49 -15.55
CA VAL A 69 14.60 -3.46 -16.47
C VAL A 69 15.69 -2.50 -15.98
N HIS A 70 15.28 -1.40 -15.36
CA HIS A 70 16.19 -0.31 -14.98
C HIS A 70 16.50 -0.29 -13.48
N TYR A 71 15.65 -0.89 -12.65
CA TYR A 71 15.73 -0.84 -11.20
C TYR A 71 15.53 -2.22 -10.58
N ALA A 72 16.33 -2.52 -9.55
CA ALA A 72 16.24 -3.78 -8.82
C ALA A 72 14.92 -3.89 -8.03
N THR A 73 14.49 -2.79 -7.42
CA THR A 73 13.23 -2.72 -6.67
C THR A 73 12.40 -1.50 -7.03
N PHE A 74 11.10 -1.56 -6.74
CA PHE A 74 10.22 -0.41 -6.87
C PHE A 74 10.66 0.76 -5.99
N THR A 75 11.25 0.46 -4.82
CA THR A 75 11.73 1.49 -3.91
C THR A 75 12.91 2.25 -4.50
N ASP A 76 13.87 1.55 -5.13
CA ASP A 76 15.00 2.19 -5.81
C ASP A 76 14.52 3.09 -6.94
N TYR A 77 13.57 2.60 -7.76
CA TYR A 77 12.92 3.41 -8.79
C TYR A 77 12.32 4.72 -8.24
N CYS A 78 11.50 4.62 -7.19
CA CYS A 78 10.85 5.78 -6.60
C CYS A 78 11.84 6.79 -6.01
N GLN A 79 12.91 6.29 -5.37
CA GLN A 79 13.93 7.12 -4.76
C GLN A 79 14.82 7.78 -5.81
N ASP A 80 15.32 7.03 -6.79
CA ASP A 80 16.28 7.51 -7.77
C ASP A 80 15.65 8.44 -8.80
N ARG A 81 14.41 8.18 -9.24
CA ARG A 81 13.73 9.02 -10.25
C ARG A 81 12.99 10.20 -9.69
N TRP A 82 12.36 10.03 -8.52
CA TRP A 82 11.41 11.02 -7.99
C TRP A 82 11.80 11.57 -6.62
N GLY A 83 12.84 11.03 -5.98
CA GLY A 83 13.21 11.39 -4.61
C GLY A 83 12.18 10.96 -3.57
N PHE A 84 11.27 10.04 -3.92
CA PHE A 84 10.23 9.56 -3.02
C PHE A 84 10.78 8.44 -2.15
N SER A 85 10.71 8.64 -0.83
CA SER A 85 10.87 7.52 0.11
C SER A 85 9.83 6.44 -0.18
N ARG A 86 10.17 5.17 0.14
CA ARG A 86 9.23 4.04 0.08
C ARG A 86 7.87 4.40 0.67
N ILE A 87 7.87 4.88 1.91
CA ILE A 87 6.64 5.24 2.65
C ILE A 87 5.82 6.26 1.86
N ARG A 88 6.46 7.29 1.30
CA ARG A 88 5.76 8.32 0.53
C ARG A 88 5.12 7.76 -0.74
N ALA A 89 5.83 6.91 -1.48
CA ALA A 89 5.30 6.29 -2.69
C ALA A 89 4.04 5.46 -2.39
N TYR A 90 4.10 4.60 -1.38
CA TYR A 90 2.94 3.80 -0.96
C TYR A 90 1.78 4.66 -0.44
N GLN A 91 2.06 5.74 0.30
CA GLN A 91 1.00 6.69 0.72
C GLN A 91 0.27 7.32 -0.47
N LEU A 92 1.00 7.69 -1.53
CA LEU A 92 0.40 8.27 -2.73
C LEU A 92 -0.49 7.25 -3.46
N ILE A 93 0.00 6.01 -3.60
CA ILE A 93 -0.75 4.88 -4.18
C ILE A 93 -2.05 4.68 -3.41
N SER A 94 -1.93 4.41 -2.11
CA SER A 94 -3.07 4.13 -1.25
C SER A 94 -4.08 5.27 -1.21
N ALA A 95 -3.62 6.53 -1.15
CA ALA A 95 -4.53 7.67 -1.20
C ALA A 95 -5.26 7.77 -2.55
N SER A 96 -4.60 7.46 -3.66
CA SER A 96 -5.23 7.49 -4.97
C SER A 96 -6.32 6.42 -5.13
N GLU A 97 -6.13 5.24 -4.52
CA GLU A 97 -7.14 4.17 -4.47
C GLU A 97 -8.37 4.62 -3.67
N ARG A 98 -8.15 5.21 -2.49
CA ARG A 98 -9.26 5.75 -1.66
C ARG A 98 -9.99 6.91 -2.34
N TYR A 99 -9.26 7.74 -3.07
CA TYR A 99 -9.85 8.82 -3.84
C TYR A 99 -10.72 8.29 -4.99
N GLU A 100 -10.30 7.21 -5.66
CA GLU A 100 -11.07 6.59 -6.74
C GLU A 100 -12.45 6.14 -6.26
N LEU A 101 -12.51 5.49 -5.09
CA LEU A 101 -13.76 5.05 -4.47
C LEU A 101 -14.71 6.22 -4.23
N LEU A 102 -14.19 7.36 -3.76
CA LEU A 102 -15.00 8.57 -3.54
C LEU A 102 -15.41 9.28 -4.84
N LYS A 103 -14.58 9.21 -5.88
CA LYS A 103 -14.83 9.87 -7.17
C LYS A 103 -16.04 9.28 -7.89
N GLY A 104 -16.38 8.02 -7.63
CA GLY A 104 -17.56 7.35 -8.18
C GLY A 104 -18.89 7.76 -7.53
N VAL A 105 -18.87 8.56 -6.46
CA VAL A 105 -20.05 8.95 -5.71
C VAL A 105 -20.48 10.37 -6.07
N ASP A 106 -21.70 10.49 -6.60
CA ASP A 106 -22.26 11.79 -6.97
C ASP A 106 -22.65 12.64 -5.73
N GLY A 107 -22.50 13.96 -5.88
CA GLY A 107 -23.03 14.94 -4.93
C GLY A 107 -22.20 15.14 -3.65
N ILE A 108 -21.04 14.51 -3.51
CA ILE A 108 -20.13 14.73 -2.38
C ILE A 108 -18.88 15.55 -2.79
N PRO A 109 -18.45 16.54 -1.98
CA PRO A 109 -17.17 17.21 -2.18
C PRO A 109 -16.00 16.22 -2.04
N LEU A 110 -15.11 16.20 -3.02
CA LEU A 110 -13.95 15.31 -3.01
C LEU A 110 -12.80 15.85 -2.13
N PRO A 111 -11.99 14.96 -1.54
CA PRO A 111 -10.79 15.35 -0.81
C PRO A 111 -9.81 16.13 -1.68
N LYS A 112 -9.36 17.30 -1.22
CA LYS A 112 -8.42 18.17 -1.93
C LYS A 112 -6.96 17.67 -1.88
N ASN A 113 -6.60 16.87 -0.88
CA ASN A 113 -5.22 16.39 -0.72
C ASN A 113 -5.14 15.00 -0.07
N GLU A 114 -4.01 14.33 -0.28
CA GLU A 114 -3.72 13.00 0.30
C GLU A 114 -3.83 12.99 1.83
N SER A 115 -3.49 14.09 2.49
CA SER A 115 -3.52 14.15 3.96
C SER A 115 -4.94 14.01 4.52
N GLN A 116 -5.97 14.48 3.82
CA GLN A 116 -7.37 14.25 4.20
C GLN A 116 -7.78 12.77 4.10
N LEU A 117 -7.26 12.06 3.10
CA LEU A 117 -7.54 10.64 2.86
C LEU A 117 -6.79 9.70 3.80
N ARG A 118 -5.65 10.13 4.36
CA ARG A 118 -4.82 9.29 5.23
C ARG A 118 -5.57 8.70 6.42
N ALA A 119 -6.54 9.42 6.98
CA ALA A 119 -7.38 8.92 8.06
C ALA A 119 -8.31 7.79 7.59
N LEU A 120 -8.80 7.86 6.35
CA LEU A 120 -9.68 6.87 5.73
C LEU A 120 -8.95 5.57 5.36
N MET A 121 -7.62 5.54 5.40
CA MET A 121 -6.85 4.30 5.21
C MET A 121 -7.15 3.23 6.25
N LYS A 122 -7.66 3.64 7.41
CA LYS A 122 -8.03 2.76 8.52
C LYS A 122 -9.48 2.30 8.45
N VAL A 123 -10.23 2.85 7.51
CA VAL A 123 -11.65 2.55 7.29
C VAL A 123 -11.72 1.38 6.29
N PRO A 124 -12.58 0.36 6.52
CA PRO A 124 -12.85 -0.66 5.52
C PRO A 124 -13.33 -0.04 4.22
N GLU A 125 -12.94 -0.60 3.06
CA GLU A 125 -13.24 0.02 1.76
C GLU A 125 -14.74 0.18 1.50
N GLN A 126 -15.53 -0.81 1.90
CA GLN A 126 -16.99 -0.77 1.80
C GLN A 126 -17.64 0.39 2.58
N ASP A 127 -16.96 0.93 3.61
CA ASP A 127 -17.52 1.96 4.48
C ASP A 127 -17.07 3.37 4.08
N ILE A 128 -16.07 3.52 3.21
CA ILE A 128 -15.42 4.82 2.94
C ILE A 128 -16.44 5.84 2.44
N GLU A 129 -17.28 5.46 1.50
CA GLU A 129 -18.28 6.36 0.90
C GLU A 129 -19.25 6.87 1.96
N GLN A 130 -19.76 5.96 2.80
CA GLN A 130 -20.69 6.30 3.87
C GLN A 130 -20.02 7.16 4.94
N VAL A 131 -18.80 6.80 5.36
CA VAL A 131 -18.03 7.55 6.36
C VAL A 131 -17.72 8.96 5.86
N TRP A 132 -17.35 9.10 4.59
CA TRP A 132 -17.09 10.41 4.01
C TRP A 132 -18.37 11.24 3.87
N ARG A 133 -19.48 10.63 3.45
CA ARG A 133 -20.79 11.29 3.37
C ARG A 133 -21.26 11.78 4.74
N ASP A 134 -21.16 10.94 5.77
CA ASP A 134 -21.51 11.29 7.15
C ASP A 134 -20.63 12.44 7.65
N PHE A 135 -19.32 12.36 7.38
CA PHE A 135 -18.36 13.40 7.73
C PHE A 135 -18.71 14.74 7.09
N ILE A 136 -18.95 14.78 5.77
CA ILE A 136 -19.29 16.01 5.05
C ILE A 136 -20.61 16.59 5.56
N SER A 137 -21.60 15.74 5.79
CA SER A 137 -22.93 16.15 6.30
C SER A 137 -22.82 16.76 7.70
N GLY A 138 -21.98 16.20 8.57
CA GLY A 138 -21.77 16.68 9.94
C GLY A 138 -20.78 17.84 10.10
N HIS A 139 -19.82 17.99 9.18
CA HIS A 139 -18.76 19.02 9.28
C HIS A 139 -19.31 20.45 9.09
N GLY A 140 -20.37 20.63 8.32
CA GLY A 140 -20.94 21.94 8.01
C GLY A 140 -20.04 22.81 7.12
N LYS A 141 -20.36 24.12 7.04
CA LYS A 141 -19.65 25.08 6.17
C LYS A 141 -18.24 25.38 6.71
N GLY A 142 -17.21 25.04 5.94
CA GLY A 142 -15.82 25.38 6.23
C GLY A 142 -14.83 24.52 5.45
N ASP A 143 -13.55 24.90 5.47
CA ASP A 143 -12.50 24.10 4.82
C ASP A 143 -12.24 22.80 5.60
N VAL A 144 -12.44 21.67 4.92
CA VAL A 144 -12.11 20.35 5.43
C VAL A 144 -10.59 20.24 5.62
N ARG A 145 -10.14 20.06 6.86
CA ARG A 145 -8.74 19.79 7.19
C ARG A 145 -8.54 18.32 7.52
N ALA A 146 -7.35 17.79 7.25
CA ALA A 146 -6.99 16.41 7.59
C ALA A 146 -7.27 16.05 9.06
N LYS A 147 -7.10 17.02 9.96
CA LYS A 147 -7.37 16.84 11.39
C LYS A 147 -8.84 16.57 11.69
N HIS A 148 -9.76 17.21 10.96
CA HIS A 148 -11.20 17.01 11.17
C HIS A 148 -11.59 15.59 10.76
N VAL A 149 -11.11 15.13 9.60
CA VAL A 149 -11.32 13.75 9.14
C VAL A 149 -10.70 12.75 10.12
N GLU A 150 -9.49 13.00 10.61
CA GLU A 150 -8.83 12.15 11.60
C GLU A 150 -9.63 12.06 12.91
N THR A 151 -10.14 13.17 13.41
CA THR A 151 -10.97 13.19 14.63
C THR A 151 -12.27 12.40 14.42
N PHE A 152 -12.97 12.66 13.31
CA PHE A 152 -14.22 11.97 12.99
C PHE A 152 -14.05 10.45 12.86
N VAL A 153 -13.03 10.00 12.11
CA VAL A 153 -12.73 8.56 11.95
C VAL A 153 -12.38 7.93 13.30
N LYS A 154 -11.64 8.63 14.17
CA LYS A 154 -11.30 8.12 15.52
C LYS A 154 -12.52 8.02 16.43
N GLU A 155 -13.45 8.96 16.34
CA GLU A 155 -14.68 8.91 17.14
C GLU A 155 -15.56 7.73 16.71
N ARG A 156 -15.67 7.50 15.39
CA ARG A 156 -16.51 6.43 14.84
C ARG A 156 -15.93 5.02 15.00
N TYR A 157 -14.62 4.85 14.82
CA TYR A 157 -13.94 3.54 14.87
C TYR A 157 -13.16 3.32 16.18
N GLY A 158 -13.42 4.15 17.20
CA GLY A 158 -12.78 4.08 18.51
C GLY A 158 -11.37 4.67 18.55
N ASN A 159 -10.92 4.97 19.77
CA ASN A 159 -9.54 5.35 20.05
C ASN A 159 -8.60 4.20 19.65
N LEU A 160 -8.14 4.19 18.41
CA LEU A 160 -6.93 3.44 18.06
C LEU A 160 -5.84 3.87 19.04
N PRO A 161 -5.16 2.93 19.71
CA PRO A 161 -4.26 3.23 20.81
C PRO A 161 -3.29 4.33 20.36
N ARG A 162 -3.40 5.50 20.99
CA ARG A 162 -2.42 6.55 20.77
C ARG A 162 -1.11 5.99 21.27
N ARG A 163 -0.19 5.67 20.36
CA ARG A 163 1.21 5.47 20.75
C ARG A 163 1.63 6.77 21.42
N LYS A 164 1.65 6.78 22.75
CA LYS A 164 2.17 7.91 23.53
C LYS A 164 3.52 8.22 22.90
N ARG A 165 3.69 9.43 22.35
CA ARG A 165 5.02 9.99 22.13
C ARG A 165 5.62 10.27 23.50
N GLY A 166 5.92 9.19 24.22
CA GLY A 166 6.74 9.21 25.41
C GLY A 166 8.17 9.14 24.92
N ARG A 167 8.89 10.25 25.10
CA ARG A 167 10.35 10.24 25.13
C ARG A 167 10.75 9.37 26.33
N GLY A 168 10.92 8.07 26.12
CA GLY A 168 11.17 7.11 27.21
C GLY A 168 11.47 5.72 26.67
N LYS A 169 12.54 5.13 27.19
CA LYS A 169 13.23 3.93 26.71
C LYS A 169 12.33 2.68 26.63
N GLY A 170 12.76 1.77 25.77
CA GLY A 170 12.00 0.63 25.27
C GLY A 170 11.55 -0.41 26.30
N GLY A 171 10.51 -1.13 25.92
CA GLY A 171 10.09 -2.38 26.53
C GLY A 171 9.67 -3.34 25.42
N LYS A 172 10.29 -4.52 25.39
CA LYS A 172 10.15 -5.59 24.37
C LYS A 172 8.73 -6.14 24.18
N GLN A 173 7.74 -5.66 24.95
CA GLN A 173 6.34 -6.03 24.80
C GLN A 173 5.58 -5.24 23.72
N CYS A 174 6.10 -4.11 23.23
CA CYS A 174 5.44 -3.35 22.16
C CYS A 174 5.74 -3.85 20.73
N GLU A 175 6.75 -4.70 20.54
CA GLU A 175 7.06 -5.25 19.21
C GLU A 175 6.00 -6.26 18.79
N ASN A 176 5.63 -7.19 19.67
CA ASN A 176 4.70 -8.27 19.35
C ASN A 176 3.28 -7.78 19.02
N LEU A 177 2.78 -6.71 19.66
CA LEU A 177 1.43 -6.19 19.38
C LEU A 177 1.37 -5.38 18.07
N SER A 178 2.45 -4.70 17.68
CA SER A 178 2.53 -4.03 16.36
C SER A 178 2.77 -5.03 15.23
N VAL A 179 3.49 -6.11 15.51
CA VAL A 179 3.71 -7.22 14.59
C VAL A 179 2.41 -7.98 14.41
N HIS A 180 1.66 -8.29 15.47
CA HIS A 180 0.36 -8.95 15.37
C HIS A 180 -0.66 -8.12 14.60
N LEU A 181 -0.80 -6.82 14.87
CA LEU A 181 -1.75 -5.99 14.14
C LEU A 181 -1.33 -5.74 12.68
N GLY A 182 -0.01 -5.66 12.43
CA GLY A 182 0.55 -5.66 11.08
C GLY A 182 0.31 -6.98 10.34
N MET A 183 0.49 -8.11 11.01
CA MET A 183 0.21 -9.44 10.48
C MET A 183 -1.28 -9.67 10.25
N VAL A 184 -2.17 -9.11 11.07
CA VAL A 184 -3.62 -9.13 10.85
C VAL A 184 -4.00 -8.30 9.63
N PHE A 185 -3.35 -7.15 9.42
CA PHE A 185 -3.57 -6.31 8.24
C PHE A 185 -3.03 -6.96 6.95
N GLU A 186 -1.83 -7.57 7.03
CA GLU A 186 -1.26 -8.36 5.94
C GLU A 186 -2.09 -9.62 5.67
N MET A 187 -2.60 -10.31 6.69
CA MET A 187 -3.53 -11.43 6.51
C MET A 187 -4.83 -10.98 5.86
N ALA A 188 -5.41 -9.83 6.26
CA ALA A 188 -6.61 -9.30 5.63
C ALA A 188 -6.39 -8.91 4.17
N ASN A 189 -5.20 -8.40 3.82
CA ASN A 189 -4.81 -8.11 2.44
C ASN A 189 -4.58 -9.39 1.63
N LEU A 190 -3.89 -10.39 2.19
CA LEU A 190 -3.71 -11.70 1.54
C LEU A 190 -5.04 -12.43 1.34
N ILE A 191 -5.99 -12.31 2.28
CA ILE A 191 -7.35 -12.84 2.12
C ILE A 191 -8.08 -12.11 0.99
N ARG A 192 -7.92 -10.79 0.85
CA ARG A 192 -8.47 -10.04 -0.31
C ARG A 192 -7.81 -10.46 -1.62
N GLU A 193 -6.50 -10.60 -1.67
CA GLU A 193 -5.78 -11.07 -2.87
C GLU A 193 -6.23 -12.49 -3.25
N LEU A 194 -6.40 -13.39 -2.27
CA LEU A 194 -6.99 -14.71 -2.49
C LEU A 194 -8.42 -14.61 -3.03
N ASN A 195 -9.25 -13.72 -2.49
CA ASN A 195 -10.65 -13.59 -2.92
C ASN A 195 -10.78 -13.01 -4.34
N ILE A 196 -9.86 -12.13 -4.75
CA ILE A 196 -9.75 -11.62 -6.13
C ILE A 196 -9.32 -12.75 -7.08
N VAL A 197 -8.37 -13.59 -6.67
CA VAL A 197 -7.93 -14.75 -7.46
C VAL A 197 -9.04 -15.82 -7.54
N VAL A 198 -9.91 -15.93 -6.53
CA VAL A 198 -11.06 -16.85 -6.53
C VAL A 198 -12.13 -16.44 -7.56
N GLU A 199 -12.34 -15.14 -7.80
CA GLU A 199 -13.29 -14.69 -8.83
C GLU A 199 -12.85 -15.11 -10.25
N ASP A 200 -11.53 -15.11 -10.53
CA ASP A 200 -10.96 -15.66 -11.78
C ASP A 200 -10.86 -17.20 -11.78
N ALA A 201 -10.95 -17.84 -10.61
CA ALA A 201 -10.85 -19.28 -10.41
C ALA A 201 -12.17 -19.93 -9.94
N ALA A 202 -13.31 -19.38 -10.36
CA ALA A 202 -14.65 -19.77 -9.89
C ALA A 202 -14.98 -21.26 -10.07
N GLU A 203 -14.28 -21.98 -10.95
CA GLU A 203 -14.45 -23.42 -11.19
C GLU A 203 -13.60 -24.31 -10.26
N ASN A 204 -12.68 -23.75 -9.46
CA ASN A 204 -11.78 -24.50 -8.60
C ASN A 204 -12.31 -24.60 -7.15
N GLU A 205 -13.09 -25.66 -6.90
CA GLU A 205 -13.77 -25.93 -5.63
C GLU A 205 -12.83 -25.94 -4.41
N HIS A 206 -11.58 -26.38 -4.58
CA HIS A 206 -10.58 -26.39 -3.51
C HIS A 206 -10.14 -24.98 -3.07
N VAL A 207 -10.02 -24.04 -4.01
CA VAL A 207 -9.60 -22.67 -3.72
C VAL A 207 -10.73 -21.91 -3.00
N VAL A 208 -11.98 -22.17 -3.40
CA VAL A 208 -13.18 -21.62 -2.75
C VAL A 208 -13.32 -22.12 -1.30
N ASP A 209 -13.09 -23.41 -1.04
CA ASP A 209 -13.17 -23.98 0.31
C ASP A 209 -12.09 -23.43 1.25
N ILE A 210 -10.85 -23.29 0.76
CA ILE A 210 -9.75 -22.70 1.54
C ILE A 210 -10.06 -21.23 1.89
N SER A 211 -10.59 -20.46 0.94
CA SER A 211 -11.00 -19.06 1.18
C SER A 211 -12.08 -18.96 2.27
N ARG A 212 -13.11 -19.82 2.21
CA ARG A 212 -14.17 -19.89 3.22
C ARG A 212 -13.62 -20.16 4.62
N ARG A 213 -12.75 -21.17 4.76
CA ARG A 213 -12.16 -21.55 6.06
C ARG A 213 -11.26 -20.46 6.65
N LEU A 214 -10.55 -19.71 5.81
CA LEU A 214 -9.75 -18.57 6.26
C LEU A 214 -10.64 -17.42 6.77
N LYS A 215 -11.77 -17.17 6.10
CA LYS A 215 -12.76 -16.17 6.52
C LYS A 215 -13.37 -16.53 7.88
N ASP A 216 -13.78 -17.78 8.06
CA ASP A 216 -14.32 -18.26 9.34
C ASP A 216 -13.31 -18.14 10.49
N CYS A 217 -12.02 -18.37 10.22
CA CYS A 217 -10.95 -18.16 11.20
C CYS A 217 -10.78 -16.67 11.55
N ALA A 218 -10.86 -15.78 10.57
CA ALA A 218 -10.76 -14.34 10.79
C ALA A 218 -11.94 -13.82 11.65
N ASP A 219 -13.16 -14.27 11.37
CA ASP A 219 -14.36 -13.87 12.11
C ASP A 219 -14.31 -14.34 13.58
N LYS A 220 -13.81 -15.56 13.81
CA LYS A 220 -13.59 -16.10 15.17
C LYS A 220 -12.56 -15.29 15.96
N LEU A 221 -11.48 -14.85 15.31
CA LEU A 221 -10.47 -13.99 15.95
C LEU A 221 -11.03 -12.61 16.32
N GLN A 222 -11.94 -12.06 15.50
CA GLN A 222 -12.61 -10.79 15.81
C GLN A 222 -13.59 -10.94 16.99
N GLN A 223 -14.33 -12.05 17.06
CA GLN A 223 -15.26 -12.33 18.15
C GLN A 223 -14.54 -12.55 19.49
N SER A 224 -13.38 -13.22 19.49
CA SER A 224 -12.58 -13.41 20.72
C SER A 224 -12.01 -12.12 21.33
N HIS A 225 -12.01 -11.01 20.58
CA HIS A 225 -11.54 -9.71 21.08
C HIS A 225 -12.66 -8.81 21.62
N CYS A 226 -13.93 -9.22 21.52
CA CYS A 226 -15.08 -8.48 22.06
C CYS A 226 -15.55 -8.97 23.44
N GLU A 227 -15.04 -10.11 23.93
CA GLU A 227 -15.50 -10.74 25.19
C GLU A 227 -14.54 -10.52 26.39
N ASP A 228 -13.45 -9.77 26.21
CA ASP A 228 -12.53 -9.30 27.27
C ASP A 228 -12.57 -7.76 27.42
#